data_AF-A0A4Y2CSM6-F1
#
_entry.id   AF-A0A4Y2CSM6-F1
#
_cell.length_a   1.000
_cell.length_b   1.000
_cell.length_c   1.000
_cell.angle_alpha   90.00
_cell.angle_beta   90.00
_cell.angle_gamma   90.00
#
_symmetry.space_group_name_H-M   'P 1'
#
loop_
_entity.id
_entity.type
_entity.pdbx_description
1 polymer ?
#
loop_
_entity_poly.entity_id
_entity_poly.type
_entity_poly.pdbx_seq_one_letter_code
_entity_poly.pdbx_strand_id
1 'polypeptide(L)' 'VYTDGSKVDGGVGFSVCILHGEIQHKIICKKLEPQNTVFQAELAALGEAVDWAIENKKKINIYTDSRSSIEALKS' A
#
# COMPACT_ATOMS: atom_id res chain seq x y z
N VAL A 1 -7.70 5.14 3.00
CA VAL A 1 -6.94 3.88 2.83
C VAL A 1 -5.53 4.15 3.29
N TYR A 2 -4.98 3.33 4.16
CA TYR A 2 -3.62 3.46 4.67
C TYR A 2 -2.78 2.36 4.06
N THR A 3 -1.55 2.66 3.67
CA THR A 3 -0.63 1.71 3.05
C THR A 3 0.72 1.79 3.73
N ASP A 4 1.40 0.66 3.84
CA ASP A 4 2.74 0.56 4.40
C ASP A 4 3.49 -0.59 3.72
N GLY A 5 4.75 -0.36 3.36
CA GLY A 5 5.67 -1.32 2.79
C GLY A 5 6.83 -1.57 3.75
N SER A 6 7.09 -2.82 4.10
CA SER A 6 8.14 -3.16 5.07
C SER A 6 9.13 -4.18 4.55
N LYS A 7 10.33 -4.15 5.13
CA LYS A 7 11.36 -5.18 4.97
C LYS A 7 11.98 -5.48 6.33
N VAL A 8 11.95 -6.75 6.74
CA VAL A 8 12.52 -7.23 8.00
C VAL A 8 13.10 -8.62 7.81
N ASP A 9 14.33 -8.84 8.30
CA ASP A 9 15.03 -10.14 8.29
C ASP A 9 14.97 -10.89 6.94
N GLY A 10 15.15 -10.15 5.84
CA GLY A 10 15.10 -10.70 4.47
C GLY A 10 13.69 -10.95 3.93
N GLY A 11 12.64 -10.80 4.73
CA GLY A 11 11.25 -10.75 4.29
C GLY A 11 10.88 -9.36 3.79
N VAL A 12 10.12 -9.29 2.68
CA VAL A 12 9.57 -8.05 2.14
C VAL A 12 8.06 -8.24 2.00
N GLY A 13 7.30 -7.20 2.30
CA GLY A 13 5.86 -7.26 2.13
C GLY A 13 5.24 -5.89 2.27
N PHE A 14 3.94 -5.85 1.99
CA PHE A 14 3.16 -4.64 2.16
C PHE A 14 1.81 -4.95 2.76
N SER A 15 1.19 -3.91 3.31
CA SER A 15 -0.16 -3.94 3.81
C SER A 15 -0.99 -2.75 3.31
N VAL A 16 -2.29 -2.99 3.14
CA VAL A 16 -3.29 -1.98 2.81
C VAL A 16 -4.46 -2.11 3.77
N CYS A 17 -4.73 -1.05 4.51
CA CYS A 17 -5.84 -0.96 5.46
C CYS A 17 -6.92 -0.03 4.92
N ILE A 18 -8.10 -0.60 4.65
CA ILE A 18 -9.27 0.12 4.14
C ILE A 18 -10.21 0.40 5.33
N LEU A 19 -10.24 1.66 5.75
CA LEU A 19 -11.08 2.18 6.81
C LEU A 19 -12.18 3.09 6.24
N HIS A 20 -13.35 3.10 6.88
CA HIS A 20 -14.41 4.09 6.67
C HIS A 20 -14.74 4.71 8.04
N GLY A 21 -14.22 5.92 8.28
CA GLY A 21 -14.16 6.45 9.64
C GLY A 21 -13.26 5.57 10.52
N GLU A 22 -13.76 5.19 11.69
CA GLU A 22 -13.06 4.31 12.64
C GLU A 22 -13.31 2.81 12.36
N ILE A 23 -14.17 2.48 11.40
CA ILE A 23 -14.56 1.11 11.11
C ILE A 23 -13.61 0.50 10.07
N GLN A 24 -12.97 -0.60 10.45
CA GLN A 24 -12.16 -1.40 9.55
C GLN A 24 -13.04 -2.23 8.61
N HIS A 25 -12.89 -2.02 7.31
CA HIS A 25 -13.61 -2.79 6.29
C HIS A 25 -12.79 -3.96 5.75
N LYS A 26 -11.51 -3.74 5.45
CA LYS A 26 -10.64 -4.75 4.85
C LYS A 26 -9.19 -4.46 5.16
N ILE A 27 -8.43 -5.52 5.43
CA ILE A 27 -6.96 -5.48 5.46
C ILE A 27 -6.46 -6.44 4.39
N ILE A 28 -5.46 -6.00 3.63
CA ILE A 28 -4.76 -6.81 2.64
C ILE A 28 -3.30 -6.82 3.06
N CYS A 29 -2.71 -8.01 3.21
CA CYS A 29 -1.28 -8.17 3.47
C CYS A 29 -0.72 -9.13 2.42
N LYS A 30 0.35 -8.73 1.74
CA LYS A 30 1.01 -9.58 0.73
C LYS A 30 2.51 -9.61 0.98
N LYS A 31 3.08 -10.81 0.85
CA LYS A 31 4.52 -11.03 0.88
C LYS A 31 5.05 -10.89 -0.55
N LEU A 32 6.17 -10.20 -0.68
CA LEU A 32 6.92 -10.05 -1.91
C LEU A 32 8.18 -10.92 -1.87
N GLU A 33 8.89 -10.97 -2.99
CA GLU A 33 10.14 -11.72 -3.06
C GLU A 33 11.22 -11.07 -2.18
N PRO A 34 12.12 -11.86 -1.55
CA PRO A 34 13.17 -11.33 -0.67
C PRO A 34 14.07 -10.25 -1.29
N GLN A 35 14.28 -10.35 -2.62
CA GLN A 35 15.07 -9.38 -3.38
C GLN A 35 14.38 -8.02 -3.58
N ASN A 36 13.07 -7.91 -3.32
CA ASN A 36 12.38 -6.65 -3.46
C ASN A 36 12.87 -5.61 -2.44
N THR A 37 12.70 -4.34 -2.78
CA THR A 37 13.04 -3.21 -1.90
C THR A 37 11.81 -2.73 -1.12
N VAL A 38 12.04 -1.98 -0.04
CA VAL A 38 10.96 -1.28 0.68
C VAL A 38 10.19 -0.36 -0.28
N PHE A 39 10.91 0.37 -1.14
CA PHE A 39 10.27 1.24 -2.14
C PHE A 39 9.34 0.49 -3.11
N GLN A 40 9.73 -0.71 -3.55
CA GLN A 40 8.85 -1.56 -4.37
C GLN A 40 7.63 -2.05 -3.58
N ALA A 41 7.80 -2.38 -2.30
CA ALA A 41 6.69 -2.77 -1.43
C ALA A 41 5.69 -1.62 -1.23
N GLU A 42 6.18 -0.41 -0.97
CA GLU A 42 5.37 0.80 -0.85
C GLU A 42 4.57 1.09 -2.14
N LEU A 43 5.23 1.04 -3.30
CA LEU A 43 4.55 1.24 -4.58
C LEU A 43 3.51 0.14 -4.86
N ALA A 44 3.81 -1.12 -4.51
CA ALA A 44 2.87 -2.22 -4.64
C ALA A 44 1.62 -2.02 -3.74
N ALA A 45 1.81 -1.50 -2.53
CA ALA A 45 0.72 -1.16 -1.61
C ALA A 45 -0.21 -0.08 -2.19
N LEU A 46 0.36 0.95 -2.82
CA LEU A 46 -0.40 1.98 -3.52
C LEU A 46 -1.18 1.41 -4.69
N GLY A 47 -0.56 0.54 -5.50
CA GLY A 47 -1.23 -0.17 -6.59
C GLY A 47 -2.44 -0.97 -6.11
N GLU A 48 -2.27 -1.78 -5.07
CA GLU A 48 -3.34 -2.58 -4.48
C GLU A 48 -4.51 -1.71 -3.96
N ALA A 49 -4.20 -0.55 -3.36
CA ALA A 49 -5.22 0.39 -2.91
C ALA A 49 -6.02 0.99 -4.08
N VAL A 50 -5.36 1.29 -5.20
CA VAL A 50 -6.00 1.79 -6.43
C VAL A 50 -6.85 0.70 -7.07
N ASP A 51 -6.34 -0.52 -7.22
CA ASP A 51 -7.08 -1.65 -7.79
C ASP A 51 -8.38 -1.88 -7.01
N TRP A 52 -8.29 -1.90 -5.67
CA TRP A 52 -9.47 -1.99 -4.82
C TRP A 52 -10.47 -0.86 -5.06
N ALA A 53 -10.00 0.38 -5.22
CA ALA A 53 -10.87 1.52 -5.48
C ALA A 53 -11.59 1.43 -6.83
N ILE A 54 -10.89 0.95 -7.87
CA ILE A 54 -11.44 0.74 -9.22
C ILE A 54 -12.52 -0.35 -9.17
N GLU A 55 -12.22 -1.51 -8.59
CA GLU A 55 -13.15 -2.64 -8.44
C GLU A 55 -14.44 -2.22 -7.72
N ASN A 56 -14.30 -1.37 -6.69
CA ASN A 56 -15.41 -0.92 -5.87
C ASN A 56 -16.06 0.37 -6.38
N LYS A 57 -15.55 0.97 -7.47
CA LYS A 57 -16.00 2.26 -8.03
C LYS A 57 -16.06 3.37 -6.97
N LYS A 58 -15.07 3.42 -6.08
CA LYS A 58 -15.01 4.38 -4.98
C LYS A 58 -13.91 5.40 -5.22
N LYS A 59 -14.21 6.67 -4.93
CA LYS A 59 -13.18 7.68 -4.72
C LYS A 59 -12.59 7.50 -3.33
N ILE A 60 -11.26 7.40 -3.23
CA ILE A 60 -10.54 7.19 -1.98
C ILE A 60 -9.43 8.22 -1.80
N ASN A 61 -9.07 8.47 -0.54
CA ASN A 61 -7.79 9.08 -0.19
C ASN A 61 -6.85 7.97 0.29
N ILE A 62 -5.62 7.96 -0.25
CA ILE A 62 -4.57 7.02 0.15
C ILE A 62 -3.55 7.77 1.00
N TYR A 63 -3.19 7.19 2.14
CA TYR A 63 -2.20 7.72 3.08
C TYR A 63 -1.04 6.73 3.16
N THR A 64 0.16 7.20 2.87
CA THR A 64 1.44 6.47 2.95
C THR A 64 2.44 7.39 3.66
N ASP A 65 3.34 6.82 4.44
CA ASP A 65 4.49 7.51 5.03
C ASP A 65 5.72 7.54 4.11
N SER A 66 5.68 6.82 2.98
CA SER A 66 6.73 6.81 1.97
C SER A 66 6.70 8.08 1.10
N ARG A 67 7.51 9.07 1.51
CA ARG A 67 7.72 10.29 0.72
C ARG A 67 8.28 9.99 -0.67
N SER A 68 9.17 9.02 -0.80
CA SER A 68 9.76 8.63 -2.09
C SER A 68 8.69 8.11 -3.06
N SER A 69 7.72 7.35 -2.57
CA SER A 69 6.59 6.87 -3.39
C SER A 69 5.71 8.02 -3.89
N ILE A 70 5.47 9.03 -3.02
CA ILE A 70 4.72 10.23 -3.40
C ILE A 70 5.47 11.04 -4.46
N GLU A 71 6.78 11.22 -4.32
CA GLU A 71 7.59 11.97 -5.29
C GLU A 71 7.66 11.23 -6.65
N ALA A 72 7.78 9.90 -6.64
CA ALA A 72 7.77 9.10 -7.86
C ALA A 72 6.47 9.21 -8.67
N LEU A 73 5.31 9.32 -7.99
CA LEU A 73 4.02 9.50 -8.65
C LEU A 73 3.75 10.93 -9.16
N LYS A 74 4.48 11.92 -8.64
CA LYS A 74 4.37 13.33 -9.05
C LYS A 74 5.29 13.69 -10.21
N SER A 75 6.22 12.81 -10.56
CA SER A 75 7.21 12.99 -11.63
C SER A 75 6.61 12.66 -12.99
#